data_AF-A0A9D7KK87-F1
#
_entry.id   AF-A0A9D7KK87-F1
#
_cell.length_a   1.000
_cell.length_b   1.000
_cell.length_c   1.000
_cell.angle_alpha   90.00
_cell.angle_beta   90.00
_cell.angle_gamma   90.00
#
_symmetry.space_group_name_H-M   'P 1'
#
loop_
_entity.id
_entity.type
_entity.pdbx_description
1 polymer ?
#
loop_
_entity_poly.entity_id
_entity_poly.type
_entity_poly.pdbx_seq_one_letter_code
_entity_poly.pdbx_strand_id
1 'polypeptide(L)'
;MPLQNLDNVRDLSSITPADIDSIGLVYAQKFTEDKVKTTQLRNFYSAVVSIRTKFRAERKVTPQIERDLILLKPKLAYAAGRQPRVKPFYELMKDAINTTVNVEEAKKPLALQNLISITEAIVAYHKFLDPKN
;
A
#
# COMPACT_ATOMS: atom_id res chain seq x y z
N MET A 1 10.79 10.07 -16.28
CA MET A 1 9.35 9.77 -16.25
C MET A 1 9.05 9.13 -14.91
N PRO A 2 7.96 9.50 -14.21
CA PRO A 2 7.61 8.90 -12.93
C PRO A 2 7.29 7.41 -13.09
N LEU A 3 7.54 6.64 -12.04
CA LEU A 3 7.23 5.21 -12.00
C LEU A 3 5.72 4.97 -12.09
N GLN A 4 5.33 3.88 -12.76
CA GLN A 4 3.92 3.49 -12.92
C GLN A 4 3.58 2.21 -12.12
N ASN A 5 4.59 1.47 -11.68
CA ASN A 5 4.44 0.24 -10.91
C ASN A 5 5.62 0.02 -9.94
N LEU A 6 5.57 -1.07 -9.18
CA LEU A 6 6.61 -1.46 -8.23
C LEU A 6 7.53 -2.58 -8.73
N ASP A 7 7.39 -3.05 -9.98
CA ASP A 7 8.03 -4.29 -10.47
C ASP A 7 9.56 -4.27 -10.35
N ASN A 8 10.17 -3.08 -10.46
CA ASN A 8 11.62 -2.88 -10.37
C ASN A 8 12.06 -2.07 -9.13
N VAL A 9 11.13 -1.80 -8.20
CA VAL A 9 11.42 -1.03 -7.00
C VAL A 9 11.92 -1.97 -5.92
N ARG A 10 13.23 -1.91 -5.62
CA ARG A 10 13.85 -2.73 -4.57
C ARG A 10 13.82 -2.06 -3.19
N ASP A 11 13.68 -0.74 -3.16
CA ASP A 11 13.75 0.08 -1.97
C ASP A 11 12.70 1.20 -2.05
N LEU A 12 11.62 1.08 -1.28
CA LEU A 12 10.57 2.10 -1.27
C LEU A 12 11.01 3.42 -0.66
N SER A 13 12.12 3.48 0.07
CA SER A 13 12.65 4.76 0.56
C SER A 13 13.22 5.63 -0.56
N SER A 14 13.50 5.04 -1.74
CA SER A 14 14.10 5.73 -2.89
C SER A 14 13.11 6.39 -3.84
N ILE A 15 11.81 6.12 -3.70
CA ILE A 15 10.79 6.67 -4.61
C ILE A 15 10.45 8.12 -4.26
N THR A 16 10.08 8.89 -5.28
CA THR A 16 9.73 10.30 -5.14
C THR A 16 8.23 10.51 -4.95
N PRO A 17 7.79 11.71 -4.50
CA PRO A 17 6.37 12.05 -4.47
C PRO A 17 5.66 11.93 -5.84
N ALA A 18 6.36 12.25 -6.93
CA ALA A 18 5.83 12.11 -8.28
C ALA A 18 5.61 10.63 -8.67
N ASP A 19 6.47 9.73 -8.18
CA ASP A 19 6.28 8.29 -8.36
C ASP A 19 5.07 7.80 -7.57
N ILE A 20 4.90 8.25 -6.32
CA ILE A 20 3.75 7.89 -5.48
C ILE A 20 2.44 8.31 -6.14
N ASP A 21 2.38 9.54 -6.66
CA ASP A 21 1.22 10.08 -7.37
C ASP A 21 0.88 9.24 -8.61
N SER A 22 1.88 9.00 -9.46
CA SER A 22 1.76 8.22 -10.69
C SER A 22 1.35 6.77 -10.44
N ILE A 23 2.01 6.08 -9.50
CA ILE A 23 1.66 4.72 -9.07
C ILE A 23 0.22 4.69 -8.53
N GLY A 24 -0.13 5.65 -7.67
CA GLY A 24 -1.46 5.75 -7.07
C GLY A 24 -2.56 5.85 -8.12
N LEU A 25 -2.38 6.71 -9.12
CA LEU A 25 -3.33 6.90 -10.20
C LEU A 25 -3.47 5.65 -11.08
N VAL A 26 -2.35 5.06 -11.51
CA VAL A 26 -2.34 3.87 -12.40
C VAL A 26 -3.05 2.69 -11.74
N TYR A 27 -2.74 2.41 -10.47
CA TYR A 27 -3.39 1.30 -9.76
C TYR A 27 -4.85 1.61 -9.43
N ALA A 28 -5.20 2.85 -9.12
CA ALA A 28 -6.60 3.23 -8.94
C ALA A 28 -7.43 2.97 -10.21
N GLN A 29 -6.93 3.37 -11.38
CA GLN A 29 -7.56 3.10 -12.68
C GLN A 29 -7.75 1.60 -12.89
N LYS A 30 -6.68 0.81 -12.69
CA LYS A 30 -6.73 -0.65 -12.80
C LYS A 30 -7.77 -1.27 -11.87
N PHE A 31 -7.85 -0.82 -10.61
CA PHE A 31 -8.82 -1.36 -9.66
C PHE A 31 -10.26 -0.95 -9.98
N THR A 32 -10.46 0.23 -10.56
CA THR A 32 -11.76 0.65 -11.10
C THR A 32 -12.17 -0.25 -12.28
N GLU A 33 -11.26 -0.54 -13.21
CA GLU A 33 -11.50 -1.46 -14.34
C GLU A 33 -11.81 -2.89 -13.86
N ASP A 34 -11.07 -3.38 -12.87
CA ASP A 34 -11.28 -4.67 -12.21
C ASP A 34 -12.55 -4.70 -11.33
N LYS A 35 -13.25 -3.56 -11.20
CA LYS A 35 -14.46 -3.37 -10.38
C LYS A 35 -14.24 -3.79 -8.92
N VAL A 36 -13.09 -3.42 -8.37
CA VAL A 36 -12.81 -3.55 -6.93
C VAL A 36 -13.77 -2.62 -6.18
N LYS A 37 -14.39 -3.12 -5.11
CA LYS A 37 -15.33 -2.34 -4.30
C LYS A 37 -14.58 -1.45 -3.32
N THR A 38 -15.09 -0.25 -3.07
CA THR A 38 -14.54 0.68 -2.07
C THR A 38 -14.41 0.03 -0.70
N THR A 39 -15.35 -0.85 -0.32
CA THR A 39 -15.32 -1.58 0.96
C THR A 39 -14.10 -2.50 1.10
N GLN A 40 -13.61 -3.07 0.00
CA GLN A 40 -12.44 -3.95 -0.01
C GLN A 40 -11.16 -3.15 0.25
N LEU A 41 -10.98 -2.04 -0.48
CA LEU A 41 -9.85 -1.12 -0.30
C LEU A 41 -9.88 -0.48 1.09
N ARG A 42 -11.06 -0.08 1.58
CA ARG A 42 -11.23 0.55 2.91
C ARG A 42 -10.81 -0.37 4.04
N ASN A 43 -11.15 -1.66 3.99
CA ASN A 43 -10.76 -2.61 5.03
C ASN A 43 -9.24 -2.71 5.19
N PHE A 44 -8.52 -2.71 4.07
CA PHE A 44 -7.07 -2.69 4.09
C PHE A 44 -6.52 -1.32 4.54
N TYR A 45 -7.06 -0.24 3.99
CA TYR A 45 -6.67 1.13 4.35
C TYR A 45 -6.79 1.37 5.85
N SER A 46 -7.86 0.91 6.49
CA SER A 46 -8.03 1.00 7.95
C SER A 46 -6.89 0.34 8.73
N ALA A 47 -6.36 -0.79 8.24
CA ALA A 47 -5.23 -1.47 8.87
C ALA A 47 -3.93 -0.68 8.70
N VAL A 48 -3.71 -0.08 7.52
CA VAL A 48 -2.58 0.83 7.26
C VAL A 48 -2.67 2.10 8.10
N VAL A 49 -3.87 2.67 8.28
CA VAL A 49 -4.11 3.82 9.15
C VAL A 49 -3.77 3.51 10.61
N SER A 50 -4.08 2.31 11.09
CA SER A 50 -3.68 1.87 12.44
C SER A 50 -2.16 1.86 12.60
N ILE A 51 -1.43 1.33 11.61
CA ILE A 51 0.04 1.35 11.58
C ILE A 51 0.57 2.78 11.53
N ARG A 52 0.00 3.65 10.70
CA ARG A 52 0.35 5.08 10.58
C ARG A 52 0.23 5.79 11.92
N THR A 53 -0.82 5.52 12.69
CA THR A 53 -1.02 6.10 14.02
C THR A 53 0.08 5.69 14.99
N LYS A 54 0.43 4.39 15.03
CA LYS A 54 1.56 3.90 15.85
C LYS A 54 2.88 4.51 15.41
N PHE A 55 3.13 4.57 14.11
CA PHE A 55 4.34 5.16 13.54
C PHE A 55 4.48 6.65 13.88
N ARG A 56 3.38 7.43 13.85
CA ARG A 56 3.41 8.85 14.25
C ARG A 56 3.77 9.05 15.72
N ALA A 57 3.35 8.14 16.60
CA ALA A 57 3.67 8.20 18.02
C ALA A 57 5.15 7.86 18.28
N GLU A 58 5.65 6.80 17.65
CA GLU A 58 7.00 6.28 17.89
C GLU A 58 8.09 7.01 17.08
N ARG A 59 7.72 7.56 15.92
CA ARG A 59 8.62 8.16 14.90
C ARG A 59 9.74 7.23 14.40
N LYS A 60 9.58 5.93 14.62
CA LYS A 60 10.48 4.86 14.16
C LYS A 60 9.67 3.61 13.88
N VAL A 61 10.23 2.70 13.09
CA VAL A 61 9.65 1.37 12.89
C VAL A 61 10.03 0.52 14.09
N THR A 62 9.07 0.25 14.97
CA THR A 62 9.26 -0.63 16.12
C THR A 62 9.03 -2.09 15.71
N PRO A 63 9.52 -3.08 16.49
CA PRO A 63 9.22 -4.49 16.24
C PRO A 63 7.70 -4.78 16.16
N GLN A 64 6.88 -4.04 16.92
CA GLN A 64 5.43 -4.17 16.85
C GLN A 64 4.87 -3.63 15.52
N ILE A 65 5.36 -2.49 15.04
CA ILE A 65 4.96 -1.91 13.75
C ILE A 65 5.34 -2.85 12.61
N GLU A 66 6.57 -3.36 12.63
CA GLU A 66 7.07 -4.30 11.62
C GLU A 66 6.27 -5.59 11.61
N ARG A 67 5.99 -6.16 12.79
CA ARG A 67 5.10 -7.32 12.93
C ARG A 67 3.71 -7.05 12.36
N ASP A 68 3.10 -5.92 12.69
CA ASP A 68 1.76 -5.57 12.21
C ASP A 68 1.74 -5.41 10.68
N LEU A 69 2.79 -4.81 10.12
CA LEU A 69 2.97 -4.65 8.67
C LEU A 69 3.11 -6.02 7.98
N ILE A 70 3.94 -6.92 8.51
CA ILE A 70 4.12 -8.29 7.97
C ILE A 70 2.80 -9.06 8.01
N LEU A 71 2.02 -8.92 9.08
CA LEU A 71 0.73 -9.60 9.26
C LEU A 71 -0.40 -9.02 8.38
N LEU A 72 -0.19 -7.92 7.67
CA LEU A 72 -1.11 -7.51 6.61
C LEU A 72 -1.12 -8.50 5.44
N LYS A 73 0.01 -9.15 5.14
CA LYS A 73 0.13 -10.12 4.03
C LYS A 73 -0.89 -11.27 4.12
N PRO A 74 -0.97 -12.04 5.22
CA PRO A 74 -1.98 -13.10 5.33
C PRO A 74 -3.42 -12.57 5.34
N LYS A 75 -3.67 -11.38 5.89
CA LYS A 75 -5.00 -10.75 5.85
C LYS A 75 -5.43 -10.42 4.41
N LEU A 76 -4.52 -9.86 3.63
CA LEU A 76 -4.74 -9.59 2.21
C LEU A 76 -4.92 -10.88 1.40
N ALA A 77 -4.10 -11.90 1.67
CA ALA A 77 -4.21 -13.20 0.99
C ALA A 77 -5.59 -13.83 1.22
N TYR A 78 -6.11 -13.77 2.45
CA TYR A 78 -7.47 -14.22 2.76
C TYR A 78 -8.54 -13.43 1.99
N ALA A 79 -8.42 -12.10 1.95
CA ALA A 79 -9.35 -11.24 1.20
C ALA A 79 -9.33 -11.54 -0.31
N ALA A 80 -8.14 -11.70 -0.89
CA ALA A 80 -7.95 -12.06 -2.30
C ALA A 80 -8.48 -13.47 -2.62
N GLY A 81 -8.33 -14.43 -1.70
CA GLY A 81 -8.88 -15.77 -1.83
C GLY A 81 -10.42 -15.79 -1.84
N ARG A 82 -11.05 -14.94 -1.02
CA ARG A 82 -12.53 -14.80 -1.03
C ARG A 82 -13.05 -14.03 -2.24
N GLN A 83 -12.26 -13.09 -2.75
CA GLN A 83 -12.68 -12.15 -3.79
C GLN A 83 -11.54 -12.01 -4.82
N PRO A 84 -11.53 -12.84 -5.88
CA PRO A 84 -10.41 -12.91 -6.82
C PRO A 84 -10.04 -11.58 -7.48
N ARG A 85 -11.00 -10.67 -7.63
CA ARG A 85 -10.80 -9.31 -8.18
C ARG A 85 -9.86 -8.44 -7.33
N VAL A 86 -9.67 -8.78 -6.05
CA VAL A 86 -8.76 -8.07 -5.14
C VAL A 86 -7.32 -8.60 -5.26
N LYS A 87 -7.11 -9.70 -6.01
CA LYS A 87 -5.77 -10.31 -6.16
C LYS A 87 -4.72 -9.33 -6.70
N PRO A 88 -4.98 -8.49 -7.72
CA PRO A 88 -4.00 -7.51 -8.19
C PRO A 88 -3.59 -6.51 -7.10
N PHE A 89 -4.55 -6.08 -6.27
CA PHE A 89 -4.28 -5.22 -5.13
C PHE A 89 -3.44 -5.92 -4.05
N TYR A 90 -3.73 -7.19 -3.79
CA TYR A 90 -2.96 -8.00 -2.86
C TYR A 90 -1.49 -8.12 -3.29
N GLU A 91 -1.22 -8.49 -4.55
CA GLU A 91 0.17 -8.67 -5.01
C GLU A 91 0.95 -7.36 -4.91
N LEU A 92 0.36 -6.24 -5.34
CA LEU A 92 0.97 -4.91 -5.17
C LEU A 92 1.33 -4.64 -3.70
N MET A 93 0.37 -4.79 -2.79
CA MET A 93 0.60 -4.46 -1.38
C MET A 93 1.58 -5.42 -0.73
N LYS A 94 1.58 -6.69 -1.12
CA LYS A 94 2.56 -7.68 -0.66
C LYS A 94 3.97 -7.29 -1.08
N ASP A 95 4.15 -6.87 -2.33
CA ASP A 95 5.45 -6.43 -2.84
C ASP A 95 5.90 -5.13 -2.16
N ALA A 96 4.99 -4.17 -1.96
CA ALA A 96 5.25 -2.96 -1.17
C ALA A 96 5.68 -3.28 0.27
N ILE A 97 4.99 -4.23 0.93
CA ILE A 97 5.35 -4.66 2.30
C ILE A 97 6.74 -5.30 2.30
N ASN A 98 7.03 -6.20 1.37
CA ASN A 98 8.33 -6.88 1.33
C ASN A 98 9.48 -5.90 1.08
N THR A 99 9.30 -4.97 0.14
CA THR A 99 10.27 -3.90 -0.15
C THR A 99 10.42 -2.90 1.00
N THR A 100 9.43 -2.77 1.88
CA THR A 100 9.54 -1.97 3.12
C THR A 100 10.27 -2.71 4.24
N VAL A 101 10.03 -4.00 4.39
CA VAL A 101 10.60 -4.81 5.49
C VAL A 101 12.06 -5.18 5.21
N ASN A 102 12.43 -5.38 3.94
CA ASN A 102 13.74 -5.88 3.54
C ASN A 102 14.81 -4.79 3.33
N VAL A 103 14.46 -3.50 3.47
CA VAL A 103 15.45 -2.41 3.40
C VAL A 103 16.23 -2.31 4.69
N GLU A 104 17.36 -1.61 4.61
CA GLU A 104 18.18 -1.28 5.78
C GLU A 104 17.34 -0.58 6.87
N GLU A 105 17.63 -0.89 8.14
CA GLU A 105 16.87 -0.38 9.29
C GLU A 105 16.74 1.14 9.30
N ALA A 106 17.80 1.86 8.90
CA ALA A 106 17.83 3.31 8.80
C ALA A 106 16.83 3.88 7.76
N LYS A 107 16.47 3.08 6.76
CA LYS A 107 15.56 3.46 5.65
C LYS A 107 14.12 3.04 5.89
N LYS A 108 13.87 2.07 6.76
CA LYS A 108 12.52 1.55 7.07
C LYS A 108 11.50 2.65 7.42
N PRO A 109 11.81 3.71 8.20
CA PRO A 109 10.84 4.78 8.47
C PRO A 109 10.34 5.47 7.19
N LEU A 110 11.25 5.81 6.27
CA LEU A 110 10.90 6.45 5.01
C LEU A 110 10.19 5.48 4.05
N ALA A 111 10.66 4.23 3.97
CA ALA A 111 10.01 3.19 3.18
C ALA A 111 8.56 2.95 3.66
N LEU A 112 8.33 2.88 4.97
CA LEU A 112 7.00 2.73 5.56
C LEU A 112 6.12 3.95 5.25
N GLN A 113 6.67 5.16 5.37
CA GLN A 113 5.96 6.37 5.02
C GLN A 113 5.52 6.35 3.55
N ASN A 114 6.41 5.96 2.64
CA ASN A 114 6.11 5.86 1.22
C ASN A 114 5.06 4.78 0.90
N LEU A 115 5.10 3.62 1.58
CA LEU A 115 4.04 2.60 1.49
C LEU A 115 2.67 3.14 1.91
N ILE A 116 2.64 3.87 3.03
CA ILE A 116 1.41 4.51 3.54
C ILE A 116 0.88 5.50 2.49
N SER A 117 1.76 6.35 1.94
CA SER A 117 1.39 7.35 0.93
C SER A 117 0.91 6.72 -0.38
N ILE A 118 1.51 5.63 -0.85
CA ILE A 118 0.99 4.87 -2.00
C ILE A 118 -0.41 4.37 -1.72
N THR A 119 -0.62 3.77 -0.54
CA THR A 119 -1.94 3.25 -0.15
C THR A 119 -3.00 4.37 -0.13
N GLU A 120 -2.65 5.52 0.43
CA GLU A 120 -3.51 6.71 0.48
C GLU A 120 -3.84 7.23 -0.93
N ALA A 121 -2.83 7.34 -1.81
CA ALA A 121 -3.00 7.79 -3.18
C ALA A 121 -3.95 6.87 -3.97
N ILE A 122 -3.78 5.55 -3.87
CA ILE A 122 -4.66 4.56 -4.51
C ILE A 122 -6.11 4.74 -4.05
N VAL A 123 -6.34 4.83 -2.73
CA VAL A 123 -7.69 4.95 -2.17
C VAL A 123 -8.33 6.27 -2.58
N ALA A 124 -7.58 7.37 -2.57
CA ALA A 124 -8.05 8.69 -2.98
C ALA A 124 -8.42 8.72 -4.46
N TYR A 125 -7.54 8.27 -5.35
CA TYR A 125 -7.80 8.23 -6.79
C TYR A 125 -8.92 7.24 -7.14
N HIS A 126 -8.98 6.07 -6.49
CA HIS A 126 -10.08 5.13 -6.73
C HIS A 126 -11.42 5.76 -6.35
N LYS A 127 -11.50 6.49 -5.23
CA LYS A 127 -12.72 7.18 -4.83
C LYS A 127 -13.10 8.32 -5.79
N PHE A 128 -12.10 9.01 -6.36
CA PHE A 128 -12.30 10.04 -7.37
C PHE A 128 -12.86 9.46 -8.68
N LEU A 129 -12.30 8.34 -9.14
CA LEU A 129 -12.69 7.67 -10.39
C LEU A 129 -14.02 6.91 -10.27
N ASP A 130 -14.31 6.37 -9.09
CA ASP A 130 -15.55 5.64 -8.81
C ASP A 130 -16.28 6.17 -7.55
N PRO A 131 -16.98 7.32 -7.65
CA PRO A 131 -17.64 7.94 -6.51
C PRO A 131 -18.84 7.15 -5.97
N LYS A 132 -19.43 6.24 -6.76
CA LYS A 132 -20.73 5.61 -6.47
C LYS A 132 -20.63 4.16 -5.96
N ASN A 133 -19.42 3.60 -5.87
CA ASN A 133 -19.14 2.21 -5.47
C ASN A 133 -18.80 2.06 -3.99
#